data_AF-A0A5J4U578-F1
#
_entry.id   AF-A0A5J4U578-F1
#
_cell.length_a   1.000
_cell.length_b   1.000
_cell.length_c   1.000
_cell.angle_alpha   90.00
_cell.angle_beta   90.00
_cell.angle_gamma   90.00
#
_symmetry.space_group_name_H-M   'P 1'
#
loop_
_entity.id
_entity.type
_entity.pdbx_description
1 polymer ?
#
loop_
_entity_poly.entity_id
_entity_poly.type
_entity_poly.pdbx_seq_one_letter_code
_entity_poly.pdbx_strand_id
1 'polypeptide(L)'
;LGLAETCNVGYYAAIVADGQTVVQISGSTIRTFEGPAVRALNGASVTIDKNTILDNNGLRNRNTLSSFQTNVVCEGGIGISTVHIALDNVTSFASTGNGWIFSSQENSCIVRATFNDQPALPRSFPYINSANVAIRNSNKAAEVTTNGKFLEPCFRTLVLELHEKNKDDKRVTYEFDIDSQQPNIEYLDSQNIIFQFPYTLLENLDYTVEWEIGIYESGKREFASWASTQPTEIRIIGPDIDIKLILSIVMPIVVFIIARQQIKRFVSQKE
;
A
#
# COMPACT_ATOMS: atom_id res chain seq x y z
N LEU A 1 8.76 -12.65 -7.40
CA LEU A 1 9.30 -11.34 -7.81
C LEU A 1 8.88 -10.37 -6.71
N GLY A 2 9.83 -9.65 -6.12
CA GLY A 2 9.52 -8.62 -5.13
C GLY A 2 8.87 -7.40 -5.80
N LEU A 3 8.46 -6.42 -4.98
CA LEU A 3 7.86 -5.17 -5.45
C LEU A 3 8.81 -4.39 -6.37
N ALA A 4 10.10 -4.33 -6.00
CA ALA A 4 11.16 -3.73 -6.80
C ALA A 4 11.18 -4.27 -8.23
N GLU A 5 11.30 -5.60 -8.42
CA GLU A 5 11.28 -6.19 -9.76
C GLU A 5 9.91 -6.05 -10.44
N THR A 6 8.85 -6.04 -9.64
CA THR A 6 7.48 -5.86 -10.13
C THR A 6 7.26 -4.47 -10.68
N CYS A 7 7.90 -3.42 -10.17
CA CYS A 7 7.82 -2.07 -10.74
C CYS A 7 8.90 -1.77 -11.75
N ASN A 8 10.08 -2.38 -11.63
CA ASN A 8 11.25 -2.22 -12.49
C ASN A 8 11.10 -2.94 -13.84
N VAL A 9 9.87 -2.98 -14.36
CA VAL A 9 9.59 -3.71 -15.58
C VAL A 9 9.98 -2.80 -16.73
N GLY A 10 11.05 -3.21 -17.40
CA GLY A 10 11.59 -2.55 -18.56
C GLY A 10 10.50 -2.04 -19.48
N TYR A 11 10.72 -0.81 -19.91
CA TYR A 11 9.98 -0.02 -20.88
C TYR A 11 9.82 -0.64 -22.27
N TYR A 12 9.54 -1.93 -22.36
CA TYR A 12 9.15 -2.60 -23.59
C TYR A 12 7.71 -2.21 -23.91
N ALA A 13 7.56 -0.93 -24.23
CA ALA A 13 6.30 -0.40 -24.70
C ALA A 13 6.04 -0.91 -26.11
N ALA A 14 4.77 -1.07 -26.49
CA ALA A 14 4.43 -1.34 -27.88
C ALA A 14 4.93 -0.22 -28.81
N ILE A 15 4.84 1.02 -28.34
CA ILE A 15 5.28 2.22 -29.04
C ILE A 15 6.18 3.04 -28.11
N VAL A 16 7.40 3.33 -28.56
CA VAL A 16 8.33 4.22 -27.87
C VAL A 16 8.53 5.48 -28.73
N ALA A 17 8.18 6.63 -28.17
CA ALA A 17 8.42 7.95 -28.75
C ALA A 17 9.53 8.64 -27.96
N ASP A 18 10.65 8.93 -28.62
CA ASP A 18 11.87 9.45 -28.01
C ASP A 18 12.35 10.71 -28.75
N GLY A 19 13.04 11.61 -28.06
CA GLY A 19 13.47 12.90 -28.60
C GLY A 19 12.30 13.83 -28.91
N GLN A 20 12.53 14.89 -29.69
CA GLN A 20 11.48 15.83 -30.13
C GLN A 20 10.52 15.24 -31.19
N THR A 21 10.22 13.95 -31.11
CA THR A 21 9.32 13.27 -32.03
C THR A 21 7.86 13.61 -31.72
N VAL A 22 7.03 13.65 -32.77
CA VAL A 22 5.59 13.84 -32.66
C VAL A 22 4.90 12.59 -33.18
N VAL A 23 4.12 11.93 -32.33
CA VAL A 23 3.41 10.69 -32.65
C VAL A 23 1.92 10.90 -32.45
N GLN A 24 1.12 10.55 -33.46
CA GLN A 24 -0.33 10.55 -33.38
C GLN A 24 -0.84 9.12 -33.61
N ILE A 25 -1.60 8.62 -32.64
CA ILE A 25 -2.22 7.29 -32.67
C ILE A 25 -3.72 7.51 -32.75
N SER A 26 -4.32 7.00 -33.82
CA SER A 26 -5.74 7.19 -34.11
C SER A 26 -6.37 5.89 -34.61
N GLY A 27 -7.56 5.57 -34.11
CA GLY A 27 -8.34 4.40 -34.55
C GLY A 27 -7.60 3.07 -34.43
N SER A 28 -6.65 2.96 -33.51
CA SER A 28 -5.79 1.78 -33.34
C SER A 28 -6.28 0.90 -32.20
N THR A 29 -5.85 -0.37 -32.17
CA THR A 29 -6.12 -1.28 -31.05
C THR A 29 -4.79 -1.82 -30.53
N ILE A 30 -4.43 -1.44 -29.29
CA ILE A 30 -3.23 -1.93 -28.60
C ILE A 30 -3.68 -2.66 -27.34
N ARG A 31 -3.37 -3.95 -27.27
CA ARG A 31 -3.84 -4.79 -26.16
C ARG A 31 -2.85 -5.87 -25.76
N THR A 32 -2.99 -6.36 -24.53
CA THR A 32 -2.31 -7.56 -24.00
C THR A 32 -0.78 -7.48 -23.94
N PHE A 33 -0.22 -6.26 -23.88
CA PHE A 33 1.21 -6.08 -23.67
C PHE A 33 1.58 -6.30 -22.20
N GLU A 34 2.70 -6.98 -21.94
CA GLU A 34 3.26 -7.11 -20.58
C GLU A 34 3.81 -5.77 -20.06
N GLY A 35 4.27 -4.91 -20.97
CA GLY A 35 4.67 -3.52 -20.72
C GLY A 35 3.58 -2.52 -21.13
N PRO A 36 3.87 -1.21 -21.05
CA PRO A 36 2.89 -0.20 -21.44
C PRO A 36 2.56 -0.23 -22.93
N ALA A 37 1.40 0.29 -23.31
CA ALA A 37 1.09 0.48 -24.73
C ALA A 37 2.02 1.53 -25.34
N VAL A 38 2.22 2.64 -24.63
CA VAL A 38 2.99 3.78 -25.12
C VAL A 38 3.97 4.25 -24.05
N ARG A 39 5.20 4.57 -24.47
CA ARG A 39 6.16 5.34 -23.69
C ARG A 39 6.59 6.58 -24.45
N ALA A 40 6.50 7.74 -23.80
CA ALA A 40 7.02 9.02 -24.32
C ALA A 40 8.18 9.50 -23.44
N LEU A 41 9.31 9.90 -24.03
CA LEU A 41 10.50 10.34 -23.29
C LEU A 41 11.32 11.39 -24.08
N ASN A 42 12.21 12.10 -23.39
CA ASN A 42 13.17 13.06 -23.97
C ASN A 42 12.56 14.11 -24.92
N GLY A 43 11.43 14.71 -24.55
CA GLY A 43 10.82 15.79 -25.34
C GLY A 43 9.78 15.34 -26.36
N ALA A 44 9.37 14.06 -26.31
CA ALA A 44 8.43 13.50 -27.27
C ALA A 44 6.99 13.96 -27.00
N SER A 45 6.24 14.20 -28.07
CA SER A 45 4.83 14.56 -28.01
C SER A 45 3.97 13.46 -28.60
N VAL A 46 3.15 12.81 -27.77
CA VAL A 46 2.22 11.75 -28.20
C VAL A 46 0.77 12.20 -28.04
N THR A 47 -0.05 11.95 -29.06
CA THR A 47 -1.50 12.11 -29.01
C THR A 47 -2.19 10.78 -29.30
N ILE A 48 -3.13 10.38 -28.45
CA ILE A 48 -3.96 9.18 -28.58
C ILE A 48 -5.41 9.61 -28.63
N ASP A 49 -6.08 9.33 -29.76
CA ASP A 49 -7.46 9.77 -29.98
C ASP A 49 -8.51 8.90 -29.28
N LYS A 50 -9.74 9.39 -29.24
CA LYS A 50 -10.87 8.69 -28.60
C LYS A 50 -11.29 7.41 -29.30
N ASN A 51 -10.82 7.16 -30.52
CA ASN A 51 -11.13 5.94 -31.28
C ASN A 51 -10.08 4.84 -31.06
N THR A 52 -9.03 5.11 -30.29
CA THR A 52 -7.97 4.15 -30.00
C THR A 52 -8.31 3.32 -28.76
N ILE A 53 -8.29 2.00 -28.91
CA ILE A 53 -8.54 1.03 -27.84
C ILE A 53 -7.23 0.69 -27.14
N LEU A 54 -7.15 0.98 -25.84
CA LEU A 54 -6.09 0.52 -24.94
C LEU A 54 -6.69 -0.45 -23.93
N ASP A 55 -6.33 -1.73 -24.06
CA ASP A 55 -6.91 -2.79 -23.25
C ASP A 55 -5.85 -3.73 -22.69
N ASN A 56 -5.88 -3.98 -21.38
CA ASN A 56 -5.01 -4.98 -20.76
C ASN A 56 -3.52 -4.80 -21.12
N ASN A 57 -3.00 -3.57 -21.04
CA ASN A 57 -1.59 -3.28 -21.28
C ASN A 57 -0.87 -3.01 -19.96
N GLY A 58 0.28 -3.61 -19.77
CA GLY A 58 1.03 -3.54 -18.53
C GLY A 58 0.50 -4.46 -17.43
N LEU A 59 -0.44 -5.38 -17.72
CA LEU A 59 -0.90 -6.37 -16.72
C LEU A 59 0.20 -7.40 -16.46
N ARG A 60 0.78 -7.33 -15.27
CA ARG A 60 1.91 -8.15 -14.84
C ARG A 60 1.40 -9.50 -14.33
N ASN A 61 1.28 -10.48 -15.24
CA ASN A 61 0.68 -11.81 -15.02
C ASN A 61 1.35 -12.75 -13.99
N ARG A 62 2.19 -12.24 -13.06
CA ARG A 62 2.92 -13.09 -12.09
C ARG A 62 3.17 -12.47 -10.72
N ASN A 63 2.58 -11.32 -10.38
CA ASN A 63 2.74 -10.70 -9.07
C ASN A 63 1.47 -10.92 -8.19
N THR A 64 1.61 -10.76 -6.88
CA THR A 64 0.49 -10.64 -5.92
C THR A 64 -0.29 -9.33 -6.09
N LEU A 65 0.09 -8.48 -7.03
CA LEU A 65 -0.45 -7.14 -7.24
C LEU A 65 -1.14 -7.04 -8.61
N SER A 66 -2.20 -7.82 -8.77
CA SER A 66 -2.92 -8.02 -10.03
C SER A 66 -3.63 -6.78 -10.60
N SER A 67 -3.63 -5.63 -9.90
CA SER A 67 -4.20 -4.37 -10.40
C SER A 67 -3.20 -3.44 -11.09
N PHE A 68 -1.92 -3.80 -11.15
CA PHE A 68 -0.89 -2.97 -11.77
C PHE A 68 -1.01 -3.07 -13.29
N GLN A 69 -1.95 -2.31 -13.87
CA GLN A 69 -2.01 -2.02 -15.29
C GLN A 69 -1.22 -0.73 -15.56
N THR A 70 -0.67 -0.57 -16.77
CA THR A 70 0.08 0.63 -17.16
C THR A 70 -0.17 0.84 -18.64
N ASN A 71 -1.08 1.73 -19.01
CA ASN A 71 -1.39 1.95 -20.42
C ASN A 71 -0.37 2.87 -21.07
N VAL A 72 0.01 3.95 -20.39
CA VAL A 72 0.97 4.92 -20.92
C VAL A 72 1.92 5.37 -19.83
N VAL A 73 3.20 5.45 -20.18
CA VAL A 73 4.24 6.05 -19.37
C VAL A 73 4.79 7.27 -20.08
N CYS A 74 4.83 8.39 -19.38
CA CYS A 74 5.40 9.62 -19.88
C CYS A 74 6.54 10.03 -18.95
N GLU A 75 7.69 10.26 -19.55
CA GLU A 75 8.94 10.48 -18.85
C GLU A 75 9.57 11.75 -19.34
N GLY A 76 10.29 12.38 -18.42
CA GLY A 76 11.11 13.53 -18.75
C GLY A 76 12.38 13.14 -19.49
N GLY A 77 13.43 13.92 -19.21
CA GLY A 77 14.77 13.77 -19.80
C GLY A 77 15.19 15.06 -20.50
N ILE A 78 15.74 14.93 -21.71
CA ILE A 78 16.13 16.10 -22.52
C ILE A 78 14.86 16.77 -23.06
N GLY A 79 14.38 17.82 -22.38
CA GLY A 79 13.18 18.58 -22.79
C GLY A 79 11.88 18.08 -22.17
N ILE A 80 10.76 18.68 -22.57
CA ILE A 80 9.43 18.40 -22.01
C ILE A 80 8.68 17.43 -22.93
N SER A 81 8.45 16.22 -22.46
CA SER A 81 7.57 15.26 -23.11
C SER A 81 6.11 15.59 -22.83
N THR A 82 5.22 15.32 -23.77
CA THR A 82 3.78 15.55 -23.60
C THR A 82 2.98 14.36 -24.06
N VAL A 83 1.97 13.96 -23.29
CA VAL A 83 0.99 12.96 -23.69
C VAL A 83 -0.40 13.58 -23.61
N HIS A 84 -1.11 13.58 -24.73
CA HIS A 84 -2.54 13.83 -24.77
C HIS A 84 -3.27 12.53 -25.06
N ILE A 85 -4.17 12.11 -24.18
CA ILE A 85 -4.92 10.87 -24.32
C ILE A 85 -6.41 11.08 -24.08
N ALA A 86 -7.24 10.56 -24.98
CA ALA A 86 -8.66 10.36 -24.73
C ALA A 86 -8.90 9.00 -24.07
N LEU A 87 -9.59 9.00 -22.93
CA LEU A 87 -9.83 7.82 -22.09
C LEU A 87 -11.07 7.01 -22.51
N ASP A 88 -11.81 7.49 -23.53
CA ASP A 88 -13.08 6.94 -24.00
C ASP A 88 -13.02 5.44 -24.30
N ASN A 89 -11.89 4.96 -24.82
CA ASN A 89 -11.66 3.57 -25.18
C ASN A 89 -10.48 2.94 -24.40
N VAL A 90 -10.23 3.42 -23.19
CA VAL A 90 -9.30 2.80 -22.24
C VAL A 90 -10.10 1.88 -21.32
N THR A 91 -10.03 0.56 -21.52
CA THR A 91 -10.89 -0.42 -20.81
C THR A 91 -10.77 -0.33 -19.29
N SER A 92 -9.56 -0.07 -18.78
CA SER A 92 -9.32 0.08 -17.34
C SER A 92 -10.02 1.32 -16.76
N PHE A 93 -10.11 2.40 -17.54
CA PHE A 93 -10.78 3.62 -17.12
C PHE A 93 -12.30 3.41 -17.04
N ALA A 94 -12.89 2.75 -18.04
CA ALA A 94 -14.31 2.41 -18.04
C ALA A 94 -14.71 1.49 -16.87
N SER A 95 -13.83 0.57 -16.48
CA SER A 95 -14.10 -0.43 -15.43
C SER A 95 -13.75 0.03 -14.01
N THR A 96 -12.72 0.86 -13.85
CA THR A 96 -12.18 1.23 -12.52
C THR A 96 -12.12 2.73 -12.26
N GLY A 97 -12.37 3.56 -13.26
CA GLY A 97 -12.12 5.00 -13.22
C GLY A 97 -10.64 5.37 -13.32
N ASN A 98 -9.74 4.41 -13.53
CA ASN A 98 -8.29 4.64 -13.60
C ASN A 98 -7.73 4.35 -15.00
N GLY A 99 -7.13 5.37 -15.59
CA GLY A 99 -6.51 5.29 -16.92
C GLY A 99 -5.13 4.64 -16.91
N TRP A 100 -4.49 4.52 -15.74
CA TRP A 100 -3.14 3.99 -15.58
C TRP A 100 -2.13 4.69 -16.49
N ILE A 101 -2.22 6.01 -16.51
CA ILE A 101 -1.35 6.92 -17.24
C ILE A 101 -0.41 7.57 -16.22
N PHE A 102 0.88 7.30 -16.39
CA PHE A 102 1.89 7.68 -15.42
C PHE A 102 2.79 8.77 -15.98
N SER A 103 3.10 9.75 -15.13
CA SER A 103 4.15 10.75 -15.37
C SER A 103 5.26 10.47 -14.37
N SER A 104 6.49 10.27 -14.85
CA SER A 104 7.66 10.29 -13.95
C SER A 104 7.72 11.64 -13.24
N GLN A 105 8.09 11.62 -11.96
CA GLN A 105 8.19 12.80 -11.10
C GLN A 105 9.41 13.68 -11.47
N GLU A 106 10.30 13.23 -12.36
CA GLU A 106 11.39 14.04 -12.89
C GLU A 106 10.88 15.04 -13.94
N ASN A 107 10.02 15.96 -13.49
CA ASN A 107 9.65 17.32 -13.92
C ASN A 107 9.61 17.75 -15.40
N SER A 108 9.73 16.86 -16.37
CA SER A 108 9.61 17.24 -17.78
C SER A 108 8.69 16.32 -18.57
N CYS A 109 7.57 15.94 -17.94
CA CYS A 109 6.43 15.34 -18.61
C CYS A 109 5.14 16.08 -18.29
N ILE A 110 4.30 16.34 -19.30
CA ILE A 110 2.94 16.86 -19.16
C ILE A 110 1.95 15.84 -19.70
N VAL A 111 1.08 15.33 -18.84
CA VAL A 111 -0.05 14.47 -19.23
C VAL A 111 -1.34 15.28 -19.24
N ARG A 112 -2.08 15.21 -20.35
CA ARG A 112 -3.44 15.73 -20.49
C ARG A 112 -4.35 14.57 -20.86
N ALA A 113 -5.37 14.34 -20.04
CA ALA A 113 -6.36 13.32 -20.30
C ALA A 113 -7.73 13.96 -20.54
N THR A 114 -8.49 13.39 -21.47
CA THR A 114 -9.89 13.75 -21.72
C THR A 114 -10.79 12.53 -21.65
N PHE A 115 -12.06 12.73 -21.35
CA PHE A 115 -13.11 11.71 -21.42
C PHE A 115 -14.39 12.40 -21.90
N ASN A 116 -15.03 11.90 -22.97
CA ASN A 116 -16.13 12.59 -23.64
C ASN A 116 -15.78 14.04 -24.00
N ASP A 117 -14.56 14.25 -24.50
CA ASP A 117 -14.01 15.55 -24.87
C ASP A 117 -13.90 16.58 -23.71
N GLN A 118 -14.07 16.15 -22.45
CA GLN A 118 -13.88 16.97 -21.25
C GLN A 118 -12.58 16.61 -20.51
N PRO A 119 -11.92 17.55 -19.81
CA PRO A 119 -10.76 17.23 -18.99
C PRO A 119 -11.06 16.15 -17.96
N ALA A 120 -10.17 15.18 -17.83
CA ALA A 120 -10.30 14.05 -16.91
C ALA A 120 -9.00 13.80 -16.15
N LEU A 121 -9.09 13.11 -15.01
CA LEU A 121 -7.90 12.66 -14.30
C LEU A 121 -7.27 11.47 -15.05
N PRO A 122 -5.97 11.51 -15.38
CA PRO A 122 -5.27 10.40 -16.04
C PRO A 122 -5.21 9.13 -15.16
N ARG A 123 -5.26 9.31 -13.85
CA ARG A 123 -5.29 8.26 -12.84
C ARG A 123 -6.09 8.71 -11.62
N SER A 124 -6.71 7.76 -10.93
CA SER A 124 -7.43 8.03 -9.69
C SER A 124 -6.46 8.30 -8.53
N PHE A 125 -6.88 9.17 -7.61
CA PHE A 125 -6.16 9.37 -6.35
C PHE A 125 -6.18 8.10 -5.49
N PRO A 126 -5.13 7.83 -4.71
CA PRO A 126 -5.17 6.83 -3.64
C PRO A 126 -6.34 7.09 -2.71
N TYR A 127 -7.02 6.04 -2.28
CA TYR A 127 -7.99 6.16 -1.19
C TYR A 127 -7.98 4.90 -0.34
N ILE A 128 -8.30 5.07 0.94
CA ILE A 128 -8.49 3.96 1.87
C ILE A 128 -9.95 3.90 2.31
N ASN A 129 -10.48 2.70 2.51
CA ASN A 129 -11.84 2.49 3.02
C ASN A 129 -11.84 2.10 4.50
N SER A 130 -10.72 1.57 4.99
CA SER A 130 -10.57 1.10 6.36
C SER A 130 -9.10 1.03 6.73
N ALA A 131 -8.84 1.19 8.03
CA ALA A 131 -7.53 1.06 8.61
C ALA A 131 -7.63 0.40 9.99
N ASN A 132 -6.59 -0.32 10.38
CA ASN A 132 -6.44 -0.88 11.71
C ASN A 132 -5.04 -0.55 12.24
N VAL A 133 -4.94 -0.23 13.52
CA VAL A 133 -3.66 0.04 14.19
C VAL A 133 -3.52 -0.90 15.37
N ALA A 134 -2.47 -1.72 15.35
CA ALA A 134 -2.11 -2.61 16.43
C ALA A 134 -0.77 -2.18 17.04
N ILE A 135 -0.76 -1.89 18.34
CA ILE A 135 0.43 -1.49 19.08
C ILE A 135 0.87 -2.67 19.93
N ARG A 136 2.07 -3.20 19.67
CA ARG A 136 2.65 -4.32 20.40
C ARG A 136 3.70 -3.79 21.38
N ASN A 137 3.29 -3.62 22.63
CA ASN A 137 4.16 -3.06 23.67
C ASN A 137 5.36 -3.98 24.02
N SER A 138 5.24 -5.29 23.82
CA SER A 138 6.29 -6.27 24.17
C SER A 138 7.52 -6.20 23.27
N ASN A 139 7.36 -5.89 21.99
CA ASN A 139 8.45 -5.80 21.02
C ASN A 139 8.63 -4.39 20.44
N LYS A 140 7.98 -3.38 21.05
CA LYS A 140 8.14 -1.98 20.65
C LYS A 140 7.81 -1.75 19.16
N ALA A 141 6.79 -2.43 18.65
CA ALA A 141 6.38 -2.35 17.25
C ALA A 141 4.93 -1.86 17.13
N ALA A 142 4.67 -1.10 16.08
CA ALA A 142 3.33 -0.75 15.63
C ALA A 142 3.10 -1.32 14.24
N GLU A 143 1.88 -1.78 14.02
CA GLU A 143 1.41 -2.32 12.75
C GLU A 143 0.19 -1.52 12.31
N VAL A 144 0.23 -0.98 11.11
CA VAL A 144 -0.88 -0.28 10.49
C VAL A 144 -1.30 -1.08 9.26
N THR A 145 -2.52 -1.59 9.27
CA THR A 145 -3.08 -2.31 8.14
C THR A 145 -4.10 -1.43 7.47
N THR A 146 -3.95 -1.18 6.18
CA THR A 146 -4.87 -0.36 5.39
C THR A 146 -5.49 -1.19 4.27
N ASN A 147 -6.80 -1.01 4.06
CA ASN A 147 -7.49 -1.47 2.86
C ASN A 147 -7.96 -0.27 2.05
N GLY A 148 -7.79 -0.33 0.74
CA GLY A 148 -8.11 0.78 -0.15
C GLY A 148 -8.05 0.42 -1.62
N LYS A 149 -7.91 1.43 -2.47
CA LYS A 149 -7.53 1.24 -3.87
C LYS A 149 -6.53 2.30 -4.29
N PHE A 150 -5.88 2.00 -5.39
CA PHE A 150 -4.91 2.89 -6.00
C PHE A 150 -3.75 3.19 -5.03
N LEU A 151 -3.28 2.19 -4.28
CA LEU A 151 -2.20 2.32 -3.29
C LEU A 151 -0.83 1.89 -3.84
N GLU A 152 -0.71 1.81 -5.16
CA GLU A 152 0.49 1.34 -5.86
C GLU A 152 1.62 2.40 -5.85
N PRO A 153 2.84 2.06 -5.40
CA PRO A 153 3.96 3.02 -5.28
C PRO A 153 4.86 3.12 -6.52
N CYS A 154 4.72 2.24 -7.53
CA CYS A 154 5.71 2.10 -8.62
C CYS A 154 6.03 3.40 -9.41
N PHE A 155 5.13 4.38 -9.40
CA PHE A 155 5.24 5.59 -10.22
C PHE A 155 4.74 6.84 -9.48
N ARG A 156 4.83 6.84 -8.15
CA ARG A 156 4.53 7.98 -7.28
C ARG A 156 5.07 7.76 -5.89
N THR A 157 5.43 8.85 -5.24
CA THR A 157 5.63 8.91 -3.80
C THR A 157 4.26 9.04 -3.12
N LEU A 158 3.97 8.12 -2.21
CA LEU A 158 2.80 8.15 -1.36
C LEU A 158 3.19 8.65 0.04
N VAL A 159 2.19 9.13 0.78
CA VAL A 159 2.34 9.54 2.17
C VAL A 159 1.31 8.78 2.98
N LEU A 160 1.77 8.04 3.99
CA LEU A 160 0.94 7.52 5.07
C LEU A 160 0.88 8.59 6.16
N GLU A 161 -0.30 9.05 6.52
CA GLU A 161 -0.52 9.97 7.64
C GLU A 161 -1.39 9.30 8.71
N LEU A 162 -1.00 9.47 9.97
CA LEU A 162 -1.77 9.10 11.14
C LEU A 162 -1.89 10.32 12.06
N HIS A 163 -3.08 10.61 12.55
CA HIS A 163 -3.29 11.68 13.52
C HIS A 163 -4.45 11.38 14.48
N GLU A 164 -4.43 12.01 15.65
CA GLU A 164 -5.55 11.96 16.58
C GLU A 164 -6.77 12.63 15.94
N LYS A 165 -7.94 11.99 15.99
CA LYS A 165 -9.16 12.53 15.37
C LYS A 165 -9.53 13.87 16.00
N ASN A 166 -9.84 14.86 15.15
CA ASN A 166 -10.10 16.26 15.53
C ASN A 166 -8.88 17.02 16.11
N LYS A 167 -7.66 16.51 15.93
CA LYS A 167 -6.41 17.16 16.36
C LYS A 167 -5.34 17.07 15.28
N ASP A 168 -5.36 18.02 14.37
CA ASP A 168 -4.42 18.09 13.25
C ASP A 168 -2.98 18.44 13.65
N ASP A 169 -2.78 18.95 14.86
CA ASP A 169 -1.46 19.33 15.41
C ASP A 169 -0.62 18.12 15.83
N LYS A 170 -1.27 16.98 16.09
CA LYS A 170 -0.62 15.73 16.48
C LYS A 170 -0.72 14.70 15.36
N ARG A 171 0.28 14.71 14.48
CA ARG A 171 0.35 13.79 13.34
C ARG A 171 1.71 13.18 13.15
N VAL A 172 1.71 12.03 12.50
CA VAL A 172 2.88 11.29 12.05
C VAL A 172 2.70 11.02 10.57
N THR A 173 3.69 11.41 9.78
CA THR A 173 3.68 11.24 8.32
C THR A 173 4.89 10.45 7.86
N TYR A 174 4.67 9.50 6.97
CA TYR A 174 5.73 8.74 6.30
C TYR A 174 5.56 8.85 4.81
N GLU A 175 6.53 9.45 4.14
CA GLU A 175 6.62 9.32 2.70
C GLU A 175 7.21 7.96 2.36
N PHE A 176 6.62 7.29 1.39
CA PHE A 176 7.09 6.01 0.88
C PHE A 176 6.89 5.90 -0.62
N ASP A 177 7.84 5.26 -1.26
CA ASP A 177 7.86 4.86 -2.65
C ASP A 177 8.38 3.42 -2.74
N ILE A 178 8.75 3.00 -3.93
CA ILE A 178 9.27 1.66 -4.15
C ILE A 178 10.66 1.42 -3.51
N ASP A 179 11.47 2.47 -3.41
CA ASP A 179 12.86 2.38 -2.95
C ASP A 179 12.97 2.59 -1.42
N SER A 180 11.84 2.88 -0.78
CA SER A 180 11.73 3.14 0.64
C SER A 180 12.10 1.92 1.47
N GLN A 181 13.13 2.08 2.31
CA GLN A 181 13.60 1.02 3.22
C GLN A 181 12.90 1.03 4.58
N GLN A 182 12.23 2.15 4.91
CA GLN A 182 11.49 2.33 6.16
C GLN A 182 10.25 3.19 5.91
N PRO A 183 9.09 2.88 6.53
CA PRO A 183 8.82 1.72 7.40
C PRO A 183 8.92 0.38 6.63
N ASN A 184 8.89 -0.76 7.32
CA ASN A 184 8.79 -2.04 6.61
C ASN A 184 7.37 -2.15 6.03
N ILE A 185 7.26 -2.25 4.71
CA ILE A 185 5.97 -2.25 4.00
C ILE A 185 5.76 -3.61 3.36
N GLU A 186 4.71 -4.30 3.77
CA GLU A 186 4.27 -5.56 3.19
C GLU A 186 3.01 -5.33 2.34
N TYR A 187 3.12 -5.57 1.04
CA TYR A 187 2.01 -5.52 0.11
C TYR A 187 1.40 -6.91 -0.02
N LEU A 188 0.25 -7.12 0.62
CA LEU A 188 -0.50 -8.38 0.50
C LEU A 188 -1.12 -8.50 -0.89
N ASP A 189 -1.73 -7.40 -1.33
CA ASP A 189 -2.20 -7.16 -2.68
C ASP A 189 -2.16 -5.64 -2.95
N SER A 190 -2.81 -5.18 -4.02
CA SER A 190 -2.83 -3.76 -4.38
C SER A 190 -3.79 -2.89 -3.58
N GLN A 191 -4.62 -3.51 -2.77
CA GLN A 191 -5.63 -2.88 -1.92
C GLN A 191 -5.24 -2.98 -0.45
N ASN A 192 -4.49 -4.02 -0.06
CA ASN A 192 -4.13 -4.36 1.30
C ASN A 192 -2.63 -4.16 1.53
N ILE A 193 -2.29 -3.19 2.38
CA ILE A 193 -0.91 -2.87 2.75
C ILE A 193 -0.77 -2.93 4.27
N ILE A 194 0.33 -3.52 4.72
CA ILE A 194 0.74 -3.52 6.13
C ILE A 194 2.00 -2.69 6.26
N PHE A 195 1.97 -1.70 7.15
CA PHE A 195 3.13 -0.90 7.55
C PHE A 195 3.58 -1.35 8.93
N GLN A 196 4.85 -1.67 9.07
CA GLN A 196 5.48 -2.03 10.33
C GLN A 196 6.58 -1.04 10.66
N PHE A 197 6.49 -0.42 11.83
CA PHE A 197 7.49 0.55 12.26
C PHE A 197 7.67 0.55 13.78
N PRO A 198 8.79 1.10 14.28
CA PRO A 198 9.02 1.25 15.71
C PRO A 198 7.90 2.07 16.37
N TYR A 199 7.36 1.58 17.48
CA TYR A 199 6.30 2.30 18.22
C TYR A 199 6.75 3.70 18.67
N THR A 200 8.06 3.92 18.81
CA THR A 200 8.67 5.19 19.21
C THR A 200 8.23 6.35 18.34
N LEU A 201 7.87 6.06 17.08
CA LEU A 201 7.43 7.07 16.14
C LEU A 201 5.96 7.50 16.35
N LEU A 202 5.19 6.76 17.16
CA LEU A 202 3.83 7.08 17.57
C LEU A 202 3.74 7.59 19.02
N GLU A 203 4.86 7.77 19.73
CA GLU A 203 4.86 8.11 21.16
C GLU A 203 4.10 9.39 21.52
N ASN A 204 3.94 10.30 20.55
CA ASN A 204 3.23 11.56 20.74
C ASN A 204 1.71 11.46 20.50
N LEU A 205 1.23 10.32 19.98
CA LEU A 205 -0.18 10.06 19.74
C LEU A 205 -0.82 9.34 20.93
N ASP A 206 -1.94 9.86 21.40
CA ASP A 206 -2.76 9.22 22.42
C ASP A 206 -3.53 8.04 21.82
N TYR A 207 -3.15 6.82 22.17
CA TYR A 207 -3.79 5.60 21.67
C TYR A 207 -5.12 5.27 22.36
N THR A 208 -5.52 6.05 23.37
CA THR A 208 -6.84 5.93 24.03
C THR A 208 -7.95 6.64 23.26
N VAL A 209 -7.62 7.42 22.23
CA VAL A 209 -8.58 8.10 21.37
C VAL A 209 -8.58 7.54 19.96
N GLU A 210 -9.66 7.83 19.22
CA GLU A 210 -9.79 7.45 17.82
C GLU A 210 -8.76 8.21 16.96
N TRP A 211 -8.15 7.52 16.01
CA TRP A 211 -7.20 8.07 15.05
C TRP A 211 -7.82 8.14 13.67
N GLU A 212 -7.34 9.06 12.85
CA GLU A 212 -7.57 9.11 11.42
C GLU A 212 -6.28 8.72 10.70
N ILE A 213 -6.42 7.77 9.77
CA ILE A 213 -5.33 7.29 8.93
C ILE A 213 -5.67 7.69 7.51
N GLY A 214 -4.67 8.10 6.73
CA GLY A 214 -4.82 8.46 5.33
C GLY A 214 -3.63 7.99 4.52
N ILE A 215 -3.88 7.62 3.26
CA ILE A 215 -2.83 7.45 2.25
C ILE A 215 -3.15 8.36 1.07
N TYR A 216 -2.18 9.18 0.67
CA TYR A 216 -2.33 10.12 -0.43
C TYR A 216 -1.01 10.30 -1.19
N GLU A 217 -1.06 10.94 -2.36
CA GLU A 217 0.14 11.24 -3.14
C GLU A 217 0.89 12.44 -2.54
N SER A 218 2.24 12.43 -2.51
CA SER A 218 3.00 13.54 -1.93
C SER A 218 2.61 14.89 -2.56
N GLY A 219 2.39 15.90 -1.70
CA GLY A 219 1.87 17.21 -2.10
C GLY A 219 0.37 17.26 -2.45
N LYS A 220 -0.39 16.19 -2.19
CA LYS A 220 -1.83 16.06 -2.52
C LYS A 220 -2.71 15.70 -1.32
N ARG A 221 -2.36 16.17 -0.13
CA ARG A 221 -3.09 15.90 1.13
C ARG A 221 -4.56 16.31 1.06
N GLU A 222 -4.90 17.35 0.29
CA GLU A 222 -6.27 17.83 0.10
C GLU A 222 -7.20 16.80 -0.57
N PHE A 223 -6.62 15.77 -1.21
CA PHE A 223 -7.36 14.65 -1.81
C PHE A 223 -7.31 13.38 -0.96
N ALA A 224 -6.75 13.45 0.26
CA ALA A 224 -6.65 12.31 1.14
C ALA A 224 -8.04 11.79 1.55
N SER A 225 -8.17 10.46 1.53
CA SER A 225 -9.30 9.76 2.13
C SER A 225 -8.89 9.26 3.50
N TRP A 226 -9.73 9.51 4.50
CA TRP A 226 -9.45 9.21 5.91
C TRP A 226 -10.30 8.03 6.38
N ALA A 227 -9.64 7.06 7.02
CA ALA A 227 -10.31 6.00 7.75
C ALA A 227 -10.10 6.21 9.25
N SER A 228 -11.18 6.23 10.02
CA SER A 228 -11.10 6.30 11.47
C SER A 228 -10.93 4.91 12.08
N THR A 229 -10.11 4.80 13.12
CA THR A 229 -9.89 3.55 13.85
C THR A 229 -9.47 3.80 15.29
N GLN A 230 -9.81 2.90 16.20
CA GLN A 230 -9.30 2.93 17.57
C GLN A 230 -8.05 2.06 17.65
N PRO A 231 -6.88 2.60 18.03
CA PRO A 231 -5.68 1.79 18.22
C PRO A 231 -5.91 0.70 19.27
N THR A 232 -5.43 -0.51 18.96
CA THR A 232 -5.54 -1.64 19.87
C THR A 232 -4.17 -1.97 20.47
N GLU A 233 -4.07 -1.91 21.80
CA GLU A 233 -2.90 -2.43 22.51
C GLU A 233 -2.94 -3.96 22.57
N ILE A 234 -1.97 -4.62 21.91
CA ILE A 234 -1.75 -6.05 22.06
C ILE A 234 -0.71 -6.26 23.15
N ARG A 235 -1.19 -6.55 24.37
CA ARG A 235 -0.33 -7.10 25.42
C ARG A 235 -0.16 -8.59 25.14
N ILE A 236 0.99 -8.99 24.61
CA ILE A 236 1.38 -10.40 24.70
C ILE A 236 1.59 -10.66 26.18
N ILE A 237 0.61 -11.28 26.83
CA ILE A 237 0.81 -11.93 28.11
C ILE A 237 1.85 -13.01 27.80
N GLY A 238 3.12 -12.73 28.10
CA GLY A 238 4.14 -13.78 28.17
C GLY A 238 3.67 -14.86 29.16
N PRO A 239 4.37 -16.00 29.28
CA PRO A 239 3.95 -17.05 30.19
C PRO A 239 4.22 -16.66 31.66
N ASP A 240 3.75 -15.50 32.11
CA ASP A 240 3.37 -15.30 33.49
C ASP A 240 2.06 -16.07 33.70
N ILE A 241 2.18 -17.39 33.66
CA ILE A 241 1.32 -18.20 34.51
C ILE A 241 1.63 -17.69 35.91
N ASP A 242 0.70 -16.90 36.44
CA ASP A 242 0.75 -16.32 37.76
C ASP A 242 1.36 -17.37 38.70
N ILE A 243 2.60 -17.15 39.15
CA ILE A 243 3.32 -18.11 40.00
C ILE A 243 2.49 -18.38 41.26
N LYS A 244 1.61 -17.45 41.66
CA LYS A 244 0.61 -17.66 42.70
C LYS A 244 -0.45 -18.68 42.31
N LEU A 245 -0.92 -18.70 41.07
CA LEU A 245 -1.89 -19.68 40.58
C LEU A 245 -1.26 -21.08 40.48
N ILE A 246 -0.03 -21.20 39.95
CA ILE A 246 0.72 -22.48 39.96
C ILE A 246 0.99 -22.94 41.40
N LEU A 247 1.48 -22.07 42.28
CA LEU A 247 1.68 -22.42 43.70
C LEU A 247 0.37 -22.83 44.38
N SER A 248 -0.76 -22.19 44.05
CA SER A 248 -2.07 -22.53 44.61
C SER A 248 -2.62 -23.88 44.14
N ILE A 249 -2.26 -24.33 42.93
CA ILE A 249 -2.69 -25.62 42.38
C ILE A 249 -1.70 -26.73 42.77
N VAL A 250 -0.40 -26.45 42.75
CA VAL A 250 0.65 -27.45 43.01
C VAL A 250 0.81 -27.75 44.50
N MET A 251 0.70 -26.77 45.40
CA MET A 251 0.86 -27.00 46.85
C MET A 251 -0.19 -27.99 47.42
N PRO A 252 -1.50 -27.88 47.13
CA PRO A 252 -2.48 -28.84 47.62
C PRO A 252 -2.23 -30.25 47.11
N ILE A 253 -1.81 -30.41 45.85
CA ILE A 253 -1.53 -31.72 45.24
C ILE A 253 -0.32 -32.40 45.90
N VAL A 254 0.76 -31.64 46.12
CA VAL A 254 1.96 -32.18 46.79
C VAL A 254 1.66 -32.55 48.25
N VAL A 255 0.90 -31.72 48.98
CA VAL A 255 0.46 -32.04 50.34
C VAL A 255 -0.41 -33.30 50.35
N PHE A 256 -1.31 -33.46 49.38
CA PHE A 256 -2.16 -34.65 49.26
C PHE A 256 -1.35 -35.92 48.98
N ILE A 257 -0.32 -35.84 48.11
CA ILE A 257 0.56 -36.97 47.80
C ILE A 257 1.39 -37.37 49.03
N ILE A 258 1.96 -36.40 49.75
CA ILE A 258 2.74 -36.65 50.97
C ILE A 258 1.85 -37.27 52.07
N ALA A 259 0.65 -36.72 52.28
CA ALA A 259 -0.32 -37.28 53.23
C ALA A 259 -0.70 -38.73 52.87
N ARG A 260 -0.93 -39.02 51.59
CA ARG A 260 -1.27 -40.37 51.13
C ARG A 260 -0.11 -41.36 51.29
N GLN A 261 1.13 -40.94 51.12
CA GLN A 261 2.31 -41.78 51.37
C GLN A 261 2.54 -42.04 52.86
N GLN A 262 2.30 -41.05 53.73
CA GLN A 262 2.37 -41.21 55.19
C GLN A 262 1.30 -42.19 55.71
N ILE A 263 0.06 -42.11 55.19
CA ILE A 263 -1.02 -43.04 55.54
C ILE A 263 -0.70 -44.48 55.11
N LYS A 264 -0.14 -44.68 53.90
CA LYS A 264 0.31 -46.01 53.46
C LYS A 264 1.40 -46.61 54.35
N ARG A 265 2.34 -45.78 54.83
CA ARG A 265 3.37 -46.24 55.78
C ARG A 265 2.80 -46.61 57.15
N PHE A 266 1.77 -45.90 57.62
CA PHE A 266 1.10 -46.20 58.88
C PHE A 266 0.27 -47.49 58.84
N VAL A 267 -0.35 -47.80 57.70
CA VAL A 267 -1.10 -49.06 57.52
C VAL A 267 -0.16 -50.27 57.44
N SER A 268 1.02 -50.11 56.82
CA SER A 268 2.02 -51.19 56.69
C SER A 268 2.76 -51.55 58.00
N GLN A 269 2.60 -50.78 59.08
CA GLN A 269 3.17 -51.11 60.41
C GLN A 269 2.15 -51.76 61.37
N LYS A 270 0.90 -51.97 60.92
CA LYS A 270 -0.18 -52.58 61.70
C LYS A 270 -0.59 -53.99 61.23
N GLU A 271 0.09 -54.52 60.23
CA GLU A 271 0.08 -55.95 59.84
C GLU A 271 1.40 -56.59 60.28
#